data_AF-A0A101MN00-F1
#
_entry.id   AF-A0A101MN00-F1
#
_cell.length_a   1.000
_cell.length_b   1.000
_cell.length_c   1.000
_cell.angle_alpha   90.00
_cell.angle_beta   90.00
_cell.angle_gamma   90.00
#
_symmetry.space_group_name_H-M   'P 1'
#
loop_
_entity.id
_entity.type
_entity.pdbx_description
1 polymer ?
#
loop_
_entity_poly.entity_id
_entity_poly.type
_entity_poly.pdbx_seq_one_letter_code
_entity_poly.pdbx_strand_id
1 'polypeptide(L)'
;MATVSALEPSASRGSKHELSYASPLVIQMRGDRPDRESLERHDSKRRSGDFNDEDGKLGDDGRKRRSWGSSDDGGRLTHDNLHNEDLRVGGPYLCSIPTTNIPIPKNHVKFRLTCLETDEGWELGQKILNIIDKYYLNQRGVSLRFSFFGRQSIIDPEPQPCLTIYIPAKRGTVDDTWLQCARELRGLLISNNLASCSVEIVDPMVFTPMNTHPVLQKDKVFWEWEPLLKQLLVRLDLTSIRFIGCFRRGRGPTLLDCSPTLLILVERSQDWTETREKVISILKKPRLQMLAVEIVMDSPVYQAGVYQAGRKGISTGLLEGLLKNYSRTMATESITSSHNHNSSGTLGCFLNLKYPSSDEWRTFALTCWHMVVLPSAGLSHEDKKLIENWNKNGILPTTINPDINRLLGVDHPTRLAYRERVSMMEGAIEDTEGQEQYRMWQQLERDDALEMLSSHHRRGYEKLKSNNNKQKDDLQTLHDCFKNGHQLLGHVFSASGFKRKDLGLQKDGENYSTNLDFLCARGFRSNG
;
A
#
# COMPACT_ATOMS: atom_id res chain seq x y z
N MET A 1 -33.12 20.00 -28.06
CA MET A 1 -32.67 19.77 -26.68
C MET A 1 -32.53 18.27 -26.49
N ALA A 2 -31.31 17.74 -26.63
CA ALA A 2 -31.04 16.33 -26.33
C ALA A 2 -30.94 16.20 -24.81
N THR A 3 -31.83 15.43 -24.22
CA THR A 3 -31.76 15.00 -22.82
C THR A 3 -30.45 14.24 -22.62
N VAL A 4 -29.50 14.87 -21.93
CA VAL A 4 -28.31 14.20 -21.43
C VAL A 4 -28.82 13.08 -20.54
N SER A 5 -28.57 11.83 -20.95
CA SER A 5 -28.84 10.65 -20.14
C SER A 5 -28.23 10.90 -18.77
N ALA A 6 -29.06 10.95 -17.72
CA ALA A 6 -28.57 10.99 -16.36
C ALA A 6 -27.64 9.79 -16.22
N LEU A 7 -26.34 10.05 -16.07
CA LEU A 7 -25.38 9.05 -15.63
C LEU A 7 -26.06 8.31 -14.48
N GLU A 8 -26.32 7.01 -14.64
CA GLU A 8 -26.77 6.18 -13.53
C GLU A 8 -25.86 6.51 -12.34
N PRO A 9 -26.41 6.70 -11.13
CA PRO A 9 -25.61 7.03 -9.95
C PRO A 9 -24.51 5.99 -9.82
N SER A 10 -23.32 6.32 -10.29
CA SER A 10 -22.22 5.39 -10.29
C SER A 10 -21.88 5.19 -8.83
N ALA A 11 -22.16 3.99 -8.32
CA ALA A 11 -22.07 3.63 -6.91
C ALA A 11 -20.60 3.53 -6.42
N SER A 12 -19.65 4.19 -7.09
CA SER A 12 -18.26 4.26 -6.64
C SER A 12 -18.18 5.16 -5.42
N ARG A 13 -18.24 4.51 -4.26
CA ARG A 13 -18.03 5.10 -2.94
C ARG A 13 -16.55 5.11 -2.64
N GLY A 14 -15.85 6.16 -3.07
CA GLY A 14 -14.51 6.47 -2.58
C GLY A 14 -13.50 5.32 -2.59
N SER A 15 -12.62 5.28 -1.60
CA SER A 15 -11.76 4.12 -1.29
C SER A 15 -12.62 2.89 -0.95
N LYS A 16 -12.93 2.05 -1.95
CA LYS A 16 -13.54 0.72 -1.73
C LYS A 16 -12.69 -0.24 -0.88
N HIS A 17 -11.45 0.15 -0.55
CA HIS A 17 -10.48 -0.73 0.12
C HIS A 17 -10.62 -0.68 1.64
N GLU A 18 -10.74 0.51 2.24
CA GLU A 18 -10.95 0.67 3.68
C GLU A 18 -12.45 0.61 3.98
N LEU A 19 -12.93 -0.53 4.44
CA LEU A 19 -14.36 -0.76 4.65
C LEU A 19 -14.82 -0.24 6.01
N SER A 20 -14.00 -0.44 7.04
CA SER A 20 -14.31 0.02 8.40
C SER A 20 -13.03 0.17 9.23
N TYR A 21 -12.95 1.24 10.02
CA TYR A 21 -11.80 1.52 10.88
C TYR A 21 -12.23 2.09 12.22
N ALA A 22 -11.47 1.74 13.26
CA ALA A 22 -11.50 2.43 14.55
C ALA A 22 -10.10 2.78 15.04
N SER A 23 -9.90 4.04 15.40
CA SER A 23 -8.63 4.56 15.91
C SER A 23 -8.26 3.95 17.25
N PRO A 24 -6.98 4.01 17.66
CA PRO A 24 -6.61 3.85 19.06
C PRO A 24 -7.39 4.84 19.95
N LEU A 25 -7.70 4.43 21.18
CA LEU A 25 -8.25 5.32 22.19
C LEU A 25 -7.11 6.02 22.93
N VAL A 26 -6.98 7.34 22.73
CA VAL A 26 -5.87 8.16 23.24
C VAL A 26 -6.24 8.88 24.56
N ILE A 27 -7.51 8.84 24.96
CA ILE A 27 -7.98 9.64 26.11
C ILE A 27 -7.44 9.06 27.42
N GLN A 28 -6.90 9.93 28.28
CA GLN A 28 -6.60 9.64 29.69
C GLN A 28 -7.91 9.24 30.40
N MET A 29 -8.11 7.94 30.63
CA MET A 29 -9.20 7.50 31.49
C MET A 29 -8.89 7.92 32.93
N ARG A 30 -9.84 8.59 33.59
CA ARG A 30 -9.75 8.95 35.01
C ARG A 30 -9.43 7.70 35.83
N GLY A 31 -8.23 7.62 36.39
CA GLY A 31 -7.83 6.59 37.34
C GLY A 31 -6.78 5.58 36.85
N ASP A 32 -6.59 5.43 35.53
CA ASP A 32 -5.57 4.54 34.96
C ASP A 32 -4.59 5.35 34.12
N ARG A 33 -3.30 5.34 34.49
CA ARG A 33 -2.27 5.96 33.65
C ARG A 33 -2.12 5.12 32.38
N PRO A 34 -2.37 5.66 31.18
CA PRO A 34 -1.98 4.96 29.95
C PRO A 34 -0.47 4.70 29.99
N ASP A 35 -0.03 3.67 29.27
CA ASP A 35 1.40 3.43 29.08
C ASP A 35 2.06 4.74 28.63
N ARG A 36 2.90 5.30 29.51
CA ARG A 36 3.44 6.66 29.38
C ARG A 36 4.19 6.82 28.06
N GLU A 37 4.88 5.77 27.63
CA GLU A 37 5.64 5.78 26.38
C GLU A 37 4.72 5.72 25.15
N SER A 38 3.59 5.01 25.23
CA SER A 38 2.59 5.02 24.14
C SER A 38 1.88 6.36 24.02
N LEU A 39 1.62 7.04 25.14
CA LEU A 39 1.06 8.40 25.14
C LEU A 39 2.08 9.42 24.61
N GLU A 40 3.32 9.41 25.10
CA GLU A 40 4.39 10.30 24.65
C GLU A 40 4.68 10.13 23.14
N ARG A 41 4.58 8.90 22.61
CA ARG A 41 4.68 8.63 21.16
C ARG A 41 3.49 9.12 20.36
N HIS A 42 2.28 9.00 20.89
CA HIS A 42 1.09 9.57 20.24
C HIS A 42 1.18 11.10 20.18
N ASP A 43 1.59 11.71 21.29
CA ASP A 43 1.83 13.15 21.36
C ASP A 43 2.98 13.59 20.45
N SER A 44 4.03 12.78 20.26
CA SER A 44 5.12 13.12 19.33
C SER A 44 4.65 13.17 17.88
N LYS A 45 3.74 12.27 17.48
CA LYS A 45 3.10 12.33 16.15
C LYS A 45 2.25 13.59 16.00
N ARG A 46 1.48 13.97 17.03
CA ARG A 46 0.72 15.23 17.02
C ARG A 46 1.62 16.46 16.88
N ARG A 47 2.82 16.41 17.48
CA ARG A 47 3.79 17.53 17.47
C ARG A 47 4.59 17.65 16.17
N SER A 48 4.73 16.59 15.36
CA SER A 48 5.49 16.68 14.11
C SER A 48 4.79 17.55 13.06
N GLY A 49 3.52 17.92 13.27
CA GLY A 49 2.75 18.76 12.35
C GLY A 49 2.41 18.06 11.02
N ASP A 50 2.76 16.78 10.90
CA ASP A 50 2.44 15.93 9.77
C ASP A 50 1.13 15.19 10.07
N PHE A 51 0.08 15.54 9.32
CA PHE A 51 -1.25 14.93 9.25
C PHE A 51 -1.83 14.43 10.58
N ASN A 52 -2.75 15.21 11.17
CA ASN A 52 -3.57 14.72 12.27
C ASN A 52 -4.77 13.95 11.69
N ASP A 53 -4.71 12.61 11.68
CA ASP A 53 -5.82 11.70 11.31
C ASP A 53 -6.95 11.66 12.38
N GLU A 54 -7.00 12.69 13.22
CA GLU A 54 -7.62 12.69 14.53
C GLU A 54 -8.74 13.76 14.63
N ASP A 55 -9.39 14.16 13.54
CA ASP A 55 -10.58 15.05 13.59
C ASP A 55 -11.92 14.34 13.26
N GLY A 56 -11.91 13.02 13.09
CA GLY A 56 -13.13 12.21 12.89
C GLY A 56 -14.07 12.16 14.11
N LYS A 57 -15.34 11.79 13.87
CA LYS A 57 -16.37 11.69 14.94
C LYS A 57 -15.96 10.67 16.00
N LEU A 58 -15.96 11.12 17.25
CA LEU A 58 -15.70 10.29 18.41
C LEU A 58 -16.89 9.37 18.69
N GLY A 59 -16.58 8.11 18.90
CA GLY A 59 -17.49 7.13 19.45
C GLY A 59 -17.72 7.27 20.94
N ASP A 60 -18.74 6.56 21.46
CA ASP A 60 -19.04 6.47 22.90
C ASP A 60 -17.84 6.01 23.75
N ASP A 61 -16.93 5.24 23.16
CA ASP A 61 -15.71 4.78 23.80
C ASP A 61 -14.49 5.67 23.54
N GLY A 62 -14.68 6.83 22.92
CA GLY A 62 -13.64 7.81 22.60
C GLY A 62 -12.77 7.44 21.40
N ARG A 63 -13.03 6.33 20.72
CA ARG A 63 -12.35 5.96 19.46
C ARG A 63 -13.00 6.68 18.29
N LYS A 64 -12.20 7.08 17.31
CA LYS A 64 -12.73 7.61 16.05
C LYS A 64 -13.14 6.48 15.14
N ARG A 65 -14.31 6.61 14.53
CA ARG A 65 -14.88 5.59 13.63
C ARG A 65 -14.93 6.12 12.22
N ARG A 66 -14.57 5.25 11.27
CA ARG A 66 -14.66 5.52 9.84
C ARG A 66 -15.26 4.30 9.14
N SER A 67 -16.00 4.58 8.08
CA SER A 67 -16.58 3.54 7.22
C SER A 67 -16.46 3.96 5.76
N TRP A 68 -16.12 3.01 4.88
CA TRP A 68 -16.01 3.24 3.44
C TRP A 68 -15.03 4.36 3.03
N GLY A 69 -13.91 4.47 3.74
CA GLY A 69 -12.91 5.53 3.54
C GLY A 69 -13.37 6.95 3.91
N SER A 70 -14.61 7.12 4.39
CA SER A 70 -15.11 8.43 4.82
C SER A 70 -14.45 8.88 6.13
N SER A 71 -14.33 10.19 6.32
CA SER A 71 -13.90 10.80 7.58
C SER A 71 -14.88 10.59 8.74
N ASP A 72 -16.07 10.04 8.47
CA ASP A 72 -17.01 9.66 9.51
C ASP A 72 -17.58 8.24 9.35
N ASP A 73 -18.32 7.81 10.35
CA ASP A 73 -18.93 6.49 10.38
C ASP A 73 -20.20 6.39 9.53
N GLY A 74 -20.71 7.53 9.02
CA GLY A 74 -21.89 7.56 8.19
C GLY A 74 -21.61 6.97 6.80
N GLY A 75 -20.42 7.23 6.25
CA GLY A 75 -20.04 6.76 4.91
C GLY A 75 -21.01 7.22 3.81
N ARG A 76 -21.87 8.22 4.11
CA ARG A 76 -22.91 8.69 3.22
C ARG A 76 -22.38 9.87 2.40
N LEU A 77 -22.78 9.88 1.14
CA LEU A 77 -22.65 11.05 0.29
C LEU A 77 -23.33 12.25 0.94
N THR A 78 -22.70 13.41 0.78
CA THR A 78 -23.39 14.69 1.01
C THR A 78 -24.56 14.83 0.04
N HIS A 79 -25.50 15.74 0.35
CA HIS A 79 -26.69 15.97 -0.48
C HIS A 79 -26.35 16.38 -1.93
N ASP A 80 -25.15 16.89 -2.17
CA ASP A 80 -24.60 17.30 -3.45
C ASP A 80 -23.67 16.26 -4.10
N ASN A 81 -23.68 15.01 -3.62
CA ASN A 81 -22.87 13.89 -4.11
C ASN A 81 -21.35 14.11 -3.99
N LEU A 82 -20.90 14.93 -3.04
CA LEU A 82 -19.49 15.04 -2.69
C LEU A 82 -19.13 14.05 -1.57
N HIS A 83 -17.91 13.52 -1.64
CA HIS A 83 -17.28 12.68 -0.65
C HIS A 83 -16.26 13.50 0.16
N ASN A 84 -16.22 13.27 1.47
CA ASN A 84 -15.19 13.78 2.37
C ASN A 84 -14.46 12.58 3.00
N GLU A 85 -13.36 12.17 2.38
CA GLU A 85 -12.41 11.20 2.93
C GLU A 85 -11.26 11.95 3.61
N ASP A 86 -10.55 11.31 4.53
CA ASP A 86 -9.50 11.95 5.34
C ASP A 86 -8.39 12.60 4.50
N LEU A 87 -7.96 11.96 3.42
CA LEU A 87 -6.89 12.43 2.55
C LEU A 87 -7.39 12.88 1.18
N ARG A 88 -8.71 12.94 0.98
CA ARG A 88 -9.30 13.13 -0.36
C ARG A 88 -10.73 13.63 -0.30
N VAL A 89 -11.04 14.65 -1.07
CA VAL A 89 -12.37 15.25 -1.10
C VAL A 89 -12.77 15.54 -2.54
N GLY A 90 -14.03 15.27 -2.90
CA GLY A 90 -14.46 15.53 -4.26
C GLY A 90 -15.74 14.84 -4.68
N GLY A 91 -16.07 14.96 -5.97
CA GLY A 91 -17.29 14.41 -6.55
C GLY A 91 -17.67 15.10 -7.87
N PRO A 92 -18.77 14.65 -8.52
CA PRO A 92 -19.75 13.67 -8.06
C PRO A 92 -19.23 12.24 -8.13
N TYR A 93 -18.09 12.04 -8.78
CA TYR A 93 -17.44 10.75 -8.89
C TYR A 93 -15.99 10.83 -8.38
N LEU A 94 -15.64 9.95 -7.45
CA LEU A 94 -14.28 9.73 -6.99
C LEU A 94 -13.84 8.33 -7.42
N CYS A 95 -12.86 8.24 -8.33
CA CYS A 95 -12.25 6.97 -8.77
C CYS A 95 -11.71 6.17 -7.58
N SER A 96 -11.82 4.84 -7.59
CA SER A 96 -11.21 4.01 -6.56
C SER A 96 -9.68 4.05 -6.67
N ILE A 97 -8.99 4.30 -5.55
CA ILE A 97 -7.51 4.25 -5.50
C ILE A 97 -7.01 2.79 -5.56
N PRO A 98 -5.79 2.55 -6.09
CA PRO A 98 -4.93 3.50 -6.78
C PRO A 98 -5.49 3.86 -8.16
N THR A 99 -5.08 5.03 -8.64
CA THR A 99 -5.64 5.68 -9.84
C THR A 99 -4.54 6.09 -10.81
N THR A 100 -4.81 6.07 -12.11
CA THR A 100 -3.96 6.65 -13.15
C THR A 100 -4.48 8.02 -13.61
N ASN A 101 -3.56 8.87 -14.08
CA ASN A 101 -3.85 10.18 -14.66
C ASN A 101 -3.63 10.09 -16.17
N ILE A 102 -4.72 10.06 -16.93
CA ILE A 102 -4.66 9.99 -18.39
C ILE A 102 -4.75 11.41 -18.95
N PRO A 103 -3.78 11.87 -19.78
CA PRO A 103 -3.87 13.16 -20.42
C PRO A 103 -5.14 13.28 -21.28
N ILE A 104 -5.75 14.46 -21.30
CA ILE A 104 -6.96 14.70 -22.09
C ILE A 104 -6.56 14.80 -23.57
N PRO A 105 -7.13 13.96 -24.46
CA PRO A 105 -6.83 14.01 -25.88
C PRO A 105 -7.20 15.36 -26.53
N LYS A 106 -6.40 15.83 -27.49
CA LYS A 106 -6.67 17.08 -28.24
C LYS A 106 -8.01 17.09 -28.97
N ASN A 107 -8.51 15.92 -29.36
CA ASN A 107 -9.81 15.75 -30.02
C ASN A 107 -10.99 15.65 -29.04
N HIS A 108 -10.76 15.71 -27.74
CA HIS A 108 -11.82 15.69 -26.74
C HIS A 108 -12.69 16.96 -26.84
N VAL A 109 -14.01 16.82 -26.79
CA VAL A 109 -14.97 17.93 -26.97
C VAL A 109 -14.79 19.08 -25.96
N LYS A 110 -14.18 18.80 -24.81
CA LYS A 110 -13.88 19.79 -23.77
C LYS A 110 -12.41 20.24 -23.73
N PHE A 111 -11.57 19.81 -24.68
CA PHE A 111 -10.12 20.04 -24.64
C PHE A 111 -9.76 21.52 -24.46
N ARG A 112 -10.43 22.43 -25.19
CA ARG A 112 -10.20 23.88 -25.06
C ARG A 112 -10.37 24.36 -23.62
N LEU A 113 -11.50 24.06 -22.98
CA LEU A 113 -11.75 24.47 -21.59
C LEU A 113 -10.80 23.82 -20.58
N THR A 114 -10.26 22.63 -20.88
CA THR A 114 -9.39 21.88 -19.97
C THR A 114 -7.90 22.10 -20.22
N CYS A 115 -7.53 22.74 -21.32
CA CYS A 115 -6.15 23.03 -21.70
C CYS A 115 -5.80 24.48 -21.34
N LEU A 116 -4.94 24.65 -20.33
CA LEU A 116 -4.54 25.97 -19.80
C LEU A 116 -3.73 26.82 -20.79
N GLU A 117 -3.29 26.24 -21.91
CA GLU A 117 -2.60 26.94 -22.99
C GLU A 117 -3.56 27.66 -23.95
N THR A 118 -4.86 27.38 -23.86
CA THR A 118 -5.88 28.11 -24.63
C THR A 118 -6.42 29.28 -23.83
N ASP A 119 -6.90 30.32 -24.51
CA ASP A 119 -7.47 31.50 -23.84
C ASP A 119 -8.64 31.14 -22.91
N GLU A 120 -9.55 30.25 -23.36
CA GLU A 120 -10.69 29.84 -22.54
C GLU A 120 -10.27 28.98 -21.33
N GLY A 121 -9.33 28.06 -21.53
CA GLY A 121 -8.78 27.26 -20.44
C GLY A 121 -8.00 28.09 -19.44
N TRP A 122 -7.28 29.12 -19.91
CA TRP A 122 -6.58 30.08 -19.06
C TRP A 122 -7.55 30.90 -18.21
N GLU A 123 -8.60 31.47 -18.80
CA GLU A 123 -9.60 32.26 -18.07
C GLU A 123 -10.30 31.42 -16.99
N LEU A 124 -10.74 30.21 -17.35
CA LEU A 124 -11.31 29.27 -16.39
C LEU A 124 -10.28 28.89 -15.31
N GLY A 125 -9.03 28.67 -15.72
CA GLY A 125 -7.93 28.36 -14.83
C GLY A 125 -7.71 29.45 -13.78
N GLN A 126 -7.75 30.73 -14.15
CA GLN A 126 -7.65 31.83 -13.19
C GLN A 126 -8.79 31.83 -12.16
N LYS A 127 -10.03 31.56 -12.60
CA LYS A 127 -11.18 31.45 -11.69
C LYS A 127 -11.01 30.27 -10.71
N ILE A 128 -10.52 29.14 -11.19
CA ILE A 128 -10.18 27.98 -10.36
C ILE A 128 -9.10 28.35 -9.33
N LEU A 129 -8.03 29.03 -9.76
CA LEU A 129 -6.94 29.44 -8.87
C LEU A 129 -7.42 30.36 -7.75
N ASN A 130 -8.29 31.32 -8.07
CA ASN A 130 -8.86 32.21 -7.07
C ASN A 130 -9.64 31.44 -5.99
N ILE A 131 -10.36 30.38 -6.37
CA ILE A 131 -11.06 29.51 -5.41
C ILE A 131 -10.04 28.73 -4.58
N ILE A 132 -9.04 28.09 -5.20
CA ILE A 132 -8.00 27.33 -4.49
C ILE A 132 -7.25 28.23 -3.48
N ASP A 133 -6.93 29.47 -3.87
CA ASP A 133 -6.27 30.46 -3.01
C ASP A 133 -7.16 30.91 -1.84
N LYS A 134 -8.45 31.11 -2.09
CA LYS A 134 -9.45 31.45 -1.05
C LYS A 134 -9.49 30.42 0.08
N TYR A 135 -9.30 29.13 -0.22
CA TYR A 135 -9.28 28.04 0.76
C TYR A 135 -7.87 27.66 1.23
N TYR A 136 -6.86 28.46 0.88
CA TYR A 136 -5.46 28.28 1.30
C TYR A 136 -4.88 26.89 1.01
N LEU A 137 -5.27 26.27 -0.11
CA LEU A 137 -4.75 24.93 -0.48
C LEU A 137 -3.30 24.99 -1.00
N ASN A 138 -2.80 26.18 -1.36
CA ASN A 138 -1.47 26.41 -1.92
C ASN A 138 -0.35 26.56 -0.87
N GLN A 139 -0.49 26.03 0.34
CA GLN A 139 0.53 26.19 1.38
C GLN A 139 1.79 25.34 1.14
N ARG A 140 2.95 26.01 1.20
CA ARG A 140 4.34 25.48 1.30
C ARG A 140 4.78 24.46 0.22
N GLY A 141 5.51 24.95 -0.78
CA GLY A 141 6.52 24.16 -1.51
C GLY A 141 6.01 23.23 -2.62
N VAL A 142 4.71 23.19 -2.91
CA VAL A 142 4.16 22.43 -4.04
C VAL A 142 3.90 23.41 -5.20
N SER A 143 4.71 23.31 -6.26
CA SER A 143 4.61 24.20 -7.44
C SER A 143 3.46 23.83 -8.40
N LEU A 144 2.61 22.87 -8.05
CA LEU A 144 1.56 22.33 -8.90
C LEU A 144 0.19 22.73 -8.34
N ARG A 145 -0.52 23.62 -9.03
CA ARG A 145 -1.76 24.23 -8.55
C ARG A 145 -2.98 23.34 -8.80
N PHE A 146 -3.13 22.82 -10.02
CA PHE A 146 -4.13 21.80 -10.39
C PHE A 146 -3.87 21.32 -11.82
N SER A 147 -4.55 20.27 -12.26
CA SER A 147 -4.55 19.81 -13.66
C SER A 147 -5.85 19.09 -13.99
N PHE A 148 -6.22 19.05 -15.27
CA PHE A 148 -7.33 18.23 -15.74
C PHE A 148 -6.81 16.89 -16.27
N PHE A 149 -7.41 15.78 -15.83
CA PHE A 149 -7.07 14.44 -16.29
C PHE A 149 -8.33 13.61 -16.55
N GLY A 150 -8.21 12.60 -17.41
CA GLY A 150 -9.04 11.41 -17.32
C GLY A 150 -8.55 10.55 -16.17
N ARG A 151 -9.25 10.59 -15.03
CA ARG A 151 -8.94 9.75 -13.87
C ARG A 151 -9.56 8.37 -14.06
N GLN A 152 -8.81 7.33 -13.78
CA GLN A 152 -9.30 5.96 -13.87
C GLN A 152 -8.72 5.12 -12.74
N SER A 153 -9.52 4.27 -12.12
CA SER A 153 -9.01 3.28 -11.17
C SER A 153 -8.08 2.30 -11.89
N ILE A 154 -7.02 1.88 -11.21
CA ILE A 154 -6.11 0.84 -11.71
C ILE A 154 -6.67 -0.55 -11.39
N ILE A 155 -7.40 -0.69 -10.28
CA ILE A 155 -7.89 -1.99 -9.78
C ILE A 155 -9.24 -2.35 -10.40
N ASP A 156 -10.13 -1.36 -10.49
CA ASP A 156 -11.50 -1.53 -10.99
C ASP A 156 -11.77 -0.43 -12.03
N PRO A 157 -11.06 -0.46 -13.17
CA PRO A 157 -11.09 0.63 -14.15
C PRO A 157 -12.50 0.85 -14.67
N GLU A 158 -12.93 2.11 -14.62
CA GLU A 158 -14.18 2.55 -15.21
C GLU A 158 -14.15 2.32 -16.73
N PRO A 159 -15.28 2.05 -17.40
CA PRO A 159 -15.29 1.83 -18.85
C PRO A 159 -14.68 2.98 -19.67
N GLN A 160 -14.77 4.21 -19.14
CA GLN A 160 -14.11 5.39 -19.68
C GLN A 160 -13.48 6.20 -18.54
N PRO A 161 -12.29 6.80 -18.77
CA PRO A 161 -11.68 7.69 -17.79
C PRO A 161 -12.61 8.86 -17.42
N CYS A 162 -12.76 9.12 -16.12
CA CYS A 162 -13.55 10.21 -15.60
C CYS A 162 -12.81 11.55 -15.73
N LEU A 163 -13.32 12.46 -16.55
CA LEU A 163 -12.78 13.83 -16.60
C LEU A 163 -12.83 14.46 -15.21
N THR A 164 -11.68 14.83 -14.68
CA THR A 164 -11.55 15.31 -13.29
C THR A 164 -10.55 16.46 -13.20
N ILE A 165 -10.90 17.50 -12.45
CA ILE A 165 -9.92 18.46 -11.95
C ILE A 165 -9.22 17.87 -10.71
N TYR A 166 -7.92 17.64 -10.86
CA TYR A 166 -7.05 17.07 -9.84
C TYR A 166 -6.25 18.17 -9.15
N ILE A 167 -6.38 18.27 -7.82
CA ILE A 167 -5.79 19.32 -7.00
C ILE A 167 -4.96 18.67 -5.89
N PRO A 168 -3.62 18.56 -6.05
CA PRO A 168 -2.77 18.05 -4.99
C PRO A 168 -2.63 19.12 -3.89
N ALA A 169 -3.03 18.80 -2.66
CA ALA A 169 -2.92 19.71 -1.51
C ALA A 169 -2.57 18.93 -0.25
N LYS A 170 -1.77 19.49 0.66
CA LYS A 170 -1.51 18.84 1.96
C LYS A 170 -2.67 19.11 2.92
N ARG A 171 -3.22 18.09 3.55
CA ARG A 171 -4.27 18.26 4.56
C ARG A 171 -3.64 18.26 5.94
N GLY A 172 -3.72 19.38 6.65
CA GLY A 172 -3.25 19.44 8.05
C GLY A 172 -4.29 18.94 9.05
N THR A 173 -5.55 19.29 8.81
CA THR A 173 -6.72 19.05 9.65
C THR A 173 -7.86 18.46 8.83
N VAL A 174 -8.58 17.49 9.39
CA VAL A 174 -9.73 16.89 8.70
C VAL A 174 -10.98 17.69 9.04
N ASP A 175 -11.14 18.83 8.37
CA ASP A 175 -12.30 19.73 8.48
C ASP A 175 -13.08 19.86 7.14
N ASP A 176 -14.11 20.71 7.11
CA ASP A 176 -14.95 20.94 5.94
C ASP A 176 -14.34 21.89 4.89
N THR A 177 -13.13 22.43 5.10
CA THR A 177 -12.48 23.40 4.21
C THR A 177 -12.35 22.85 2.79
N TRP A 178 -11.83 21.63 2.65
CA TRP A 178 -11.70 20.95 1.37
C TRP A 178 -13.06 20.68 0.73
N LEU A 179 -14.07 20.34 1.53
CA LEU A 179 -15.43 20.04 1.05
C LEU A 179 -16.11 21.29 0.49
N GLN A 180 -15.97 22.44 1.17
CA GLN A 180 -16.49 23.72 0.67
C GLN A 180 -15.75 24.18 -0.60
N CYS A 181 -14.43 24.00 -0.65
CA CYS A 181 -13.65 24.27 -1.86
C CYS A 181 -14.13 23.41 -3.04
N ALA A 182 -14.30 22.10 -2.83
CA ALA A 182 -14.79 21.19 -3.86
C ALA A 182 -16.19 21.57 -4.36
N ARG A 183 -17.08 22.01 -3.46
CA ARG A 183 -18.43 22.49 -3.79
C ARG A 183 -18.40 23.76 -4.65
N GLU A 184 -17.56 24.73 -4.31
CA GLU A 184 -17.43 25.98 -5.07
C GLU A 184 -16.82 25.75 -6.46
N LEU A 185 -15.77 24.93 -6.53
CA LEU A 185 -15.17 24.49 -7.80
C LEU A 185 -16.20 23.76 -8.67
N ARG A 186 -17.01 22.89 -8.06
CA ARG A 186 -18.06 22.16 -8.77
C ARG A 186 -19.11 23.10 -9.34
N GLY A 187 -19.54 24.11 -8.58
CA GLY A 187 -20.43 25.17 -9.06
C GLY A 187 -19.85 25.91 -10.26
N LEU A 188 -18.56 26.28 -10.20
CA LEU A 188 -17.86 26.93 -11.31
C LEU A 188 -17.77 26.03 -12.55
N LEU A 189 -17.47 24.74 -12.39
CA LEU A 189 -17.42 23.80 -13.53
C LEU A 189 -18.79 23.65 -14.19
N ILE A 190 -19.87 23.56 -13.40
CA ILE A 190 -21.24 23.48 -13.92
C ILE A 190 -21.58 24.74 -14.72
N SER A 191 -21.28 25.94 -14.21
CA SER A 191 -21.57 27.19 -14.90
C SER A 191 -20.77 27.38 -16.21
N ASN A 192 -19.68 26.61 -16.39
CA ASN A 192 -18.83 26.64 -17.59
C ASN A 192 -19.02 25.40 -18.49
N ASN A 193 -20.20 24.75 -18.45
CA ASN A 193 -20.55 23.59 -19.28
C ASN A 193 -19.64 22.37 -19.07
N LEU A 194 -19.12 22.17 -17.86
CA LEU A 194 -18.32 21.03 -17.41
C LEU A 194 -19.03 20.24 -16.31
N ALA A 195 -20.35 20.10 -16.39
CA ALA A 195 -21.15 19.38 -15.39
C ALA A 195 -20.77 17.90 -15.24
N SER A 196 -20.13 17.28 -16.23
CA SER A 196 -19.60 15.91 -16.12
C SER A 196 -18.20 15.83 -15.50
N CYS A 197 -17.51 16.95 -15.28
CA CYS A 197 -16.14 16.99 -14.76
C CYS A 197 -16.13 16.90 -13.22
N SER A 198 -15.58 15.83 -12.67
CA SER A 198 -15.44 15.67 -11.22
C SER A 198 -14.38 16.60 -10.64
N VAL A 199 -14.51 16.93 -9.36
CA VAL A 199 -13.47 17.59 -8.57
C VAL A 199 -12.81 16.55 -7.68
N GLU A 200 -11.48 16.61 -7.56
CA GLU A 200 -10.72 15.78 -6.63
C GLU A 200 -9.57 16.61 -6.02
N ILE A 201 -9.74 16.97 -4.75
CA ILE A 201 -8.69 17.53 -3.91
C ILE A 201 -8.08 16.38 -3.13
N VAL A 202 -6.76 16.22 -3.18
CA VAL A 202 -6.12 15.02 -2.67
C VAL A 202 -4.79 15.33 -2.02
N ASP A 203 -4.57 14.72 -0.86
CA ASP A 203 -3.26 14.68 -0.22
C ASP A 203 -2.42 13.62 -0.92
N PRO A 204 -1.25 13.98 -1.48
CA PRO A 204 -0.35 13.00 -2.10
C PRO A 204 -0.03 11.80 -1.21
N MET A 205 -0.10 11.95 0.12
CA MET A 205 0.08 10.87 1.08
C MET A 205 -0.97 9.75 0.93
N VAL A 206 -2.14 10.00 0.33
CA VAL A 206 -3.12 8.93 0.05
C VAL A 206 -2.53 7.85 -0.86
N PHE A 207 -1.59 8.23 -1.73
CA PHE A 207 -0.91 7.32 -2.65
C PHE A 207 0.35 6.70 -2.05
N THR A 208 0.74 7.11 -0.83
CA THR A 208 1.80 6.44 -0.09
C THR A 208 1.28 5.09 0.40
N PRO A 209 1.96 3.98 0.06
CA PRO A 209 1.58 2.65 0.54
C PRO A 209 1.50 2.60 2.06
N MET A 210 0.59 1.79 2.59
CA MET A 210 0.56 1.48 4.01
C MET A 210 1.73 0.56 4.35
N ASN A 211 2.60 1.01 5.24
CA ASN A 211 3.65 0.18 5.80
C ASN A 211 3.05 -0.78 6.82
N THR A 212 3.52 -2.03 6.81
CA THR A 212 3.13 -3.06 7.76
C THR A 212 4.39 -3.60 8.42
N HIS A 213 4.47 -3.45 9.74
CA HIS A 213 5.59 -3.92 10.54
C HIS A 213 5.12 -4.90 11.61
N PRO A 214 6.01 -5.75 12.15
CA PRO A 214 5.68 -6.56 13.32
C PRO A 214 5.28 -5.71 14.52
N VAL A 215 4.39 -6.24 15.35
CA VAL A 215 4.18 -5.70 16.70
C VAL A 215 5.44 -5.86 17.54
N LEU A 216 5.70 -4.88 18.40
CA LEU A 216 6.84 -4.91 19.30
C LEU A 216 6.49 -5.66 20.57
N GLN A 217 7.49 -6.25 21.22
CA GLN A 217 7.34 -6.89 22.53
C GLN A 217 6.83 -5.94 23.62
N LYS A 218 7.09 -4.63 23.46
CA LYS A 218 6.56 -3.57 24.34
C LYS A 218 5.09 -3.23 24.08
N ASP A 219 4.54 -3.62 22.94
CA ASP A 219 3.11 -3.45 22.68
C ASP A 219 2.35 -4.50 23.50
N LYS A 220 1.41 -4.05 24.33
CA LYS A 220 0.63 -4.96 25.20
C LYS A 220 -0.03 -6.11 24.43
N VAL A 221 -0.47 -5.85 23.19
CA VAL A 221 -1.06 -6.87 22.32
C VAL A 221 -0.12 -8.04 22.02
N PHE A 222 1.20 -7.86 22.06
CA PHE A 222 2.17 -8.92 21.83
C PHE A 222 1.96 -10.10 22.79
N TRP A 223 1.75 -9.80 24.07
CA TRP A 223 1.54 -10.80 25.12
C TRP A 223 0.08 -11.29 25.20
N GLU A 224 -0.86 -10.49 24.72
CA GLU A 224 -2.30 -10.80 24.73
C GLU A 224 -2.80 -11.40 23.41
N TRP A 225 -1.92 -11.59 22.42
CA TRP A 225 -2.32 -11.93 21.05
C TRP A 225 -3.06 -13.26 20.96
N GLU A 226 -2.53 -14.33 21.55
CA GLU A 226 -3.14 -15.65 21.46
C GLU A 226 -4.52 -15.72 22.17
N PRO A 227 -4.67 -15.24 23.42
CA PRO A 227 -5.98 -15.15 24.07
C PRO A 227 -6.97 -14.24 23.31
N LEU A 228 -6.50 -13.14 22.73
CA LEU A 228 -7.32 -12.25 21.91
C LEU A 228 -7.80 -12.95 20.65
N LEU A 229 -6.90 -13.58 19.90
CA LEU A 229 -7.22 -14.27 18.65
C LEU A 229 -8.24 -15.38 18.88
N LYS A 230 -8.11 -16.18 19.95
CA LYS A 230 -9.12 -17.18 20.32
C LYS A 230 -10.50 -16.56 20.55
N GLN A 231 -10.57 -15.43 21.24
CA GLN A 231 -11.84 -14.73 21.46
C GLN A 231 -12.45 -14.19 20.16
N LEU A 232 -11.62 -13.66 19.25
CA LEU A 232 -12.06 -13.19 17.93
C LEU A 232 -12.63 -14.35 17.10
N LEU A 233 -11.91 -15.47 17.01
CA LEU A 233 -12.33 -16.64 16.23
C LEU A 233 -13.66 -17.24 16.74
N VAL A 234 -13.89 -17.22 18.05
CA VAL A 234 -15.14 -17.72 18.64
C VAL A 234 -16.29 -16.74 18.39
N ARG A 235 -16.07 -15.44 18.57
CA ARG A 235 -17.16 -14.44 18.64
C ARG A 235 -17.54 -13.79 17.32
N LEU A 236 -16.67 -13.83 16.32
CA LEU A 236 -16.94 -13.26 15.01
C LEU A 236 -17.60 -14.29 14.08
N ASP A 237 -18.37 -13.78 13.10
CA ASP A 237 -18.74 -14.56 11.92
C ASP A 237 -17.55 -14.53 10.95
N LEU A 238 -16.99 -15.71 10.70
CA LEU A 238 -15.79 -15.87 9.88
C LEU A 238 -16.12 -16.12 8.40
N THR A 239 -17.40 -16.22 8.03
CA THR A 239 -17.86 -16.62 6.69
C THR A 239 -17.22 -15.83 5.54
N SER A 240 -16.95 -14.54 5.75
CA SER A 240 -16.30 -13.66 4.77
C SER A 240 -14.99 -13.07 5.25
N ILE A 241 -14.44 -13.55 6.38
CA ILE A 241 -13.14 -13.14 6.90
C ILE A 241 -12.09 -14.14 6.42
N ARG A 242 -11.09 -13.64 5.68
CA ARG A 242 -9.99 -14.44 5.15
C ARG A 242 -8.74 -14.40 6.01
N PHE A 243 -8.58 -13.31 6.76
CA PHE A 243 -7.38 -13.09 7.57
C PHE A 243 -7.69 -12.26 8.80
N ILE A 244 -7.08 -12.63 9.93
CA ILE A 244 -7.04 -11.83 11.16
C ILE A 244 -5.60 -11.82 11.65
N GLY A 245 -5.01 -10.64 11.78
CA GLY A 245 -3.63 -10.48 12.23
C GLY A 245 -3.43 -9.17 12.99
N CYS A 246 -2.29 -9.06 13.67
CA CYS A 246 -1.94 -7.84 14.41
C CYS A 246 -0.55 -7.36 13.99
N PHE A 247 -0.49 -6.10 13.56
CA PHE A 247 0.71 -5.48 13.01
C PHE A 247 0.80 -4.03 13.47
N ARG A 248 1.95 -3.40 13.32
CA ARG A 248 2.02 -1.95 13.31
C ARG A 248 1.74 -1.46 11.89
N ARG A 249 0.69 -0.67 11.70
CA ARG A 249 0.29 -0.15 10.39
C ARG A 249 0.25 1.37 10.38
N GLY A 250 0.66 1.94 9.25
CA GLY A 250 0.67 3.39 9.04
C GLY A 250 1.42 3.78 7.77
N ARG A 251 1.38 5.07 7.40
CA ARG A 251 2.16 5.63 6.28
C ARG A 251 3.48 6.25 6.72
N GLY A 252 3.78 6.19 8.01
CA GLY A 252 5.02 6.70 8.57
C GLY A 252 6.23 5.89 8.09
N PRO A 253 7.39 6.54 7.86
CA PRO A 253 8.57 5.88 7.29
C PRO A 253 9.22 4.88 8.26
N THR A 254 8.99 5.01 9.57
CA THR A 254 9.58 4.10 10.56
C THR A 254 8.55 3.23 11.24
N LEU A 255 9.03 2.11 11.79
CA LEU A 255 8.23 1.17 12.58
C LEU A 255 7.54 1.85 13.78
N LEU A 256 8.19 2.85 14.39
CA LEU A 256 7.65 3.58 15.54
C LEU A 256 6.54 4.55 15.14
N ASP A 257 6.57 5.04 13.90
CA ASP A 257 5.52 5.90 13.33
C ASP A 257 4.26 5.11 12.93
N CYS A 258 4.30 3.79 12.99
CA CYS A 258 3.14 2.93 12.74
C CYS A 258 2.50 2.53 14.07
N SER A 259 1.18 2.58 14.16
CA SER A 259 0.45 2.23 15.40
C SER A 259 0.09 0.73 15.38
N PRO A 260 0.06 0.04 16.53
CA PRO A 260 -0.49 -1.32 16.58
C PRO A 260 -1.95 -1.33 16.09
N THR A 261 -2.25 -2.22 15.17
CA THR A 261 -3.51 -2.34 14.45
C THR A 261 -3.86 -3.82 14.29
N LEU A 262 -5.07 -4.18 14.72
CA LEU A 262 -5.72 -5.42 14.35
C LEU A 262 -6.25 -5.29 12.92
N LEU A 263 -5.66 -6.05 12.01
CA LEU A 263 -6.02 -6.09 10.60
C LEU A 263 -6.92 -7.29 10.33
N ILE A 264 -8.07 -7.04 9.71
CA ILE A 264 -9.00 -8.06 9.24
C ILE A 264 -9.15 -7.91 7.72
N LEU A 265 -8.83 -8.96 6.96
CA LEU A 265 -9.06 -8.98 5.52
C LEU A 265 -10.33 -9.76 5.19
N VAL A 266 -11.18 -9.19 4.34
CA VAL A 266 -12.51 -9.73 4.04
C VAL A 266 -12.78 -9.85 2.55
N GLU A 267 -13.54 -10.87 2.15
CA GLU A 267 -13.82 -11.13 0.73
C GLU A 267 -14.81 -10.12 0.11
N ARG A 268 -15.78 -9.65 0.90
CA ARG A 268 -16.95 -8.92 0.38
C ARG A 268 -16.96 -7.45 0.76
N SER A 269 -17.35 -6.63 -0.21
CA SER A 269 -17.66 -5.21 -0.06
C SER A 269 -19.03 -5.01 0.58
N GLN A 270 -19.15 -5.25 1.89
CA GLN A 270 -20.37 -5.01 2.65
C GLN A 270 -20.13 -4.06 3.83
N ASP A 271 -21.19 -3.69 4.56
CA ASP A 271 -21.02 -2.92 5.78
C ASP A 271 -20.41 -3.80 6.88
N TRP A 272 -19.25 -3.38 7.38
CA TRP A 272 -18.49 -4.07 8.41
C TRP A 272 -18.54 -3.38 9.77
N THR A 273 -19.40 -2.35 9.91
CA THR A 273 -19.55 -1.56 11.15
C THR A 273 -19.90 -2.45 12.35
N GLU A 274 -20.86 -3.36 12.21
CA GLU A 274 -21.25 -4.27 13.30
C GLU A 274 -20.08 -5.17 13.74
N THR A 275 -19.34 -5.73 12.79
CA THR A 275 -18.15 -6.54 13.06
C THR A 275 -17.06 -5.71 13.75
N ARG A 276 -16.81 -4.48 13.29
CA ARG A 276 -15.87 -3.55 13.95
C ARG A 276 -16.28 -3.30 15.40
N GLU A 277 -17.55 -3.02 15.68
CA GLU A 277 -18.01 -2.78 17.06
C GLU A 277 -17.90 -4.03 17.94
N LYS A 278 -18.18 -5.22 17.40
CA LYS A 278 -17.94 -6.50 18.10
C LYS A 278 -16.47 -6.65 18.47
N VAL A 279 -15.55 -6.38 17.53
CA VAL A 279 -14.10 -6.40 17.79
C VAL A 279 -13.72 -5.41 18.89
N ILE A 280 -14.18 -4.16 18.80
CA ILE A 280 -13.93 -3.13 19.82
C ILE A 280 -14.41 -3.60 21.19
N SER A 281 -15.60 -4.21 21.28
CA SER A 281 -16.12 -4.76 22.52
C SER A 281 -15.22 -5.86 23.12
N ILE A 282 -14.60 -6.68 22.27
CA ILE A 282 -13.63 -7.72 22.69
C ILE A 282 -12.35 -7.06 23.21
N LEU A 283 -11.85 -6.00 22.56
CA LEU A 283 -10.63 -5.28 22.97
C LEU A 283 -10.76 -4.54 24.31
N LYS A 284 -11.98 -4.19 24.73
CA LYS A 284 -12.23 -3.53 26.02
C LYS A 284 -11.83 -4.42 27.21
N LYS A 285 -12.12 -5.72 27.16
CA LYS A 285 -11.88 -6.67 28.26
C LYS A 285 -10.39 -6.80 28.66
N PRO A 286 -9.44 -7.03 27.73
CA PRO A 286 -8.01 -7.06 28.04
C PRO A 286 -7.39 -5.65 28.19
N ARG A 287 -8.18 -4.57 28.10
CA ARG A 287 -7.70 -3.18 28.05
C ARG A 287 -6.67 -2.96 26.93
N LEU A 288 -7.00 -3.41 25.71
CA LEU A 288 -6.21 -3.19 24.49
C LEU A 288 -6.72 -1.96 23.72
N GLN A 289 -6.93 -0.88 24.46
CA GLN A 289 -7.54 0.37 23.97
C GLN A 289 -6.64 1.09 22.95
N MET A 290 -5.31 0.91 23.05
CA MET A 290 -4.33 1.46 22.10
C MET A 290 -4.23 0.68 20.78
N LEU A 291 -4.90 -0.47 20.65
CA LEU A 291 -4.91 -1.25 19.42
C LEU A 291 -5.98 -0.70 18.47
N ALA A 292 -5.58 -0.18 17.30
CA ALA A 292 -6.51 0.21 16.25
C ALA A 292 -7.18 -1.03 15.62
N VAL A 293 -8.30 -0.84 14.91
CA VAL A 293 -8.97 -1.90 14.16
C VAL A 293 -9.14 -1.42 12.72
N GLU A 294 -8.71 -2.23 11.76
CA GLU A 294 -8.79 -1.94 10.33
C GLU A 294 -9.38 -3.16 9.61
N ILE A 295 -10.53 -2.97 8.95
CA ILE A 295 -11.18 -3.99 8.13
C ILE A 295 -11.05 -3.57 6.67
N VAL A 296 -10.33 -4.37 5.90
CA VAL A 296 -9.93 -4.07 4.52
C VAL A 296 -10.42 -5.18 3.61
N MET A 297 -10.87 -4.83 2.41
CA MET A 297 -11.19 -5.83 1.40
C MET A 297 -9.92 -6.57 0.98
N ASP A 298 -9.94 -7.90 1.10
CA ASP A 298 -8.99 -8.80 0.47
C ASP A 298 -9.25 -8.82 -1.04
N SER A 299 -8.81 -7.78 -1.73
CA SER A 299 -8.97 -7.73 -3.17
C SER A 299 -8.07 -8.79 -3.80
N PRO A 300 -8.61 -9.81 -4.51
CA PRO A 300 -7.81 -10.83 -5.19
C PRO A 300 -6.90 -10.23 -6.27
N VAL A 301 -7.09 -8.96 -6.62
CA VAL A 301 -6.21 -8.19 -7.51
C VAL A 301 -4.80 -8.08 -6.94
N TYR A 302 -4.59 -8.19 -5.62
CA TYR A 302 -3.25 -8.27 -5.03
C TYR A 302 -2.55 -9.62 -5.28
N GLN A 303 -3.28 -10.70 -5.55
CA GLN A 303 -2.73 -12.06 -5.66
C GLN A 303 -2.74 -12.63 -7.10
N ALA A 304 -3.54 -12.10 -8.02
CA ALA A 304 -3.65 -12.64 -9.37
C ALA A 304 -3.52 -11.57 -10.47
N GLY A 305 -2.29 -11.31 -10.91
CA GLY A 305 -1.97 -10.92 -12.30
C GLY A 305 -2.33 -9.53 -12.82
N VAL A 306 -3.27 -8.77 -12.24
CA VAL A 306 -3.78 -7.52 -12.87
C VAL A 306 -3.04 -6.25 -12.45
N TYR A 307 -2.13 -6.32 -11.46
CA TYR A 307 -1.08 -5.29 -11.33
C TYR A 307 -0.10 -5.26 -12.52
N GLN A 308 -0.29 -6.07 -13.58
CA GLN A 308 0.63 -6.13 -14.71
C GLN A 308 0.77 -4.86 -15.58
N ALA A 309 -0.13 -3.88 -15.50
CA ALA A 309 -0.02 -2.65 -16.30
C ALA A 309 -0.32 -1.40 -15.47
N GLY A 310 0.69 -0.60 -15.15
CA GLY A 310 0.48 0.80 -14.73
C GLY A 310 1.30 1.23 -13.52
N ARG A 311 1.04 0.70 -12.32
CA ARG A 311 1.83 0.99 -11.11
C ARG A 311 1.80 -0.23 -10.19
N LYS A 312 2.70 -1.17 -10.47
CA LYS A 312 3.00 -2.32 -9.63
C LYS A 312 3.50 -1.82 -8.29
N GLY A 313 2.89 -2.27 -7.20
CA GLY A 313 3.45 -2.19 -5.85
C GLY A 313 4.71 -3.04 -5.76
N ILE A 314 5.76 -2.63 -6.48
CA ILE A 314 7.11 -3.05 -6.18
C ILE A 314 7.36 -2.50 -4.79
N SER A 315 7.63 -3.39 -3.84
CA SER A 315 8.16 -3.02 -2.54
C SER A 315 9.22 -1.95 -2.77
N THR A 316 8.98 -0.72 -2.31
CA THR A 316 10.04 0.30 -2.19
C THR A 316 11.24 -0.27 -1.43
N GLY A 317 10.99 -1.29 -0.59
CA GLY A 317 11.98 -2.15 0.03
C GLY A 317 12.91 -2.89 -0.93
N LEU A 318 12.50 -3.29 -2.14
CA LEU A 318 13.40 -3.96 -3.08
C LEU A 318 14.65 -3.11 -3.38
N LEU A 319 14.40 -1.84 -3.70
CA LEU A 319 15.46 -0.89 -4.03
C LEU A 319 16.20 -0.44 -2.76
N GLU A 320 15.47 -0.22 -1.67
CA GLU A 320 16.04 0.23 -0.40
C GLU A 320 16.90 -0.86 0.28
N GLY A 321 16.44 -2.11 0.25
CA GLY A 321 17.11 -3.30 0.76
C GLY A 321 18.32 -3.70 -0.07
N LEU A 322 18.20 -3.72 -1.41
CA LEU A 322 19.32 -4.04 -2.30
C LEU A 322 20.34 -2.91 -2.40
N LEU A 323 19.90 -1.67 -2.66
CA LEU A 323 20.83 -0.57 -3.00
C LEU A 323 21.38 0.16 -1.78
N LYS A 324 20.59 0.35 -0.71
CA LYS A 324 21.06 1.12 0.46
C LYS A 324 21.67 0.24 1.54
N ASN A 325 21.21 -1.01 1.67
CA ASN A 325 21.52 -1.84 2.84
C ASN A 325 22.38 -3.08 2.53
N TYR A 326 23.10 -3.10 1.40
CA TYR A 326 24.07 -4.13 1.01
C TYR A 326 23.70 -5.52 1.57
N SER A 327 22.68 -6.18 1.00
CA SER A 327 22.24 -7.57 1.30
C SER A 327 21.21 -7.77 2.42
N ARG A 328 20.55 -6.75 2.97
CA ARG A 328 19.47 -6.96 3.94
C ARG A 328 18.13 -7.15 3.25
N THR A 329 17.75 -8.40 3.04
CA THR A 329 16.38 -8.80 2.72
C THR A 329 15.43 -8.28 3.79
N MET A 330 14.29 -7.71 3.41
CA MET A 330 13.25 -7.29 4.34
C MET A 330 12.07 -8.27 4.35
N ALA A 331 11.45 -8.42 5.52
CA ALA A 331 10.13 -9.03 5.60
C ALA A 331 9.16 -8.28 4.68
N THR A 332 8.14 -8.98 4.17
CA THR A 332 7.14 -8.53 3.18
C THR A 332 7.60 -8.44 1.73
N GLU A 333 8.88 -8.71 1.45
CA GLU A 333 9.38 -8.67 0.07
C GLU A 333 9.09 -9.97 -0.70
N SER A 334 9.23 -9.89 -2.03
CA SER A 334 8.96 -11.02 -2.92
C SER A 334 9.93 -12.17 -2.66
N ILE A 335 9.43 -13.40 -2.57
CA ILE A 335 10.24 -14.63 -2.41
C ILE A 335 9.68 -15.74 -3.29
N THR A 336 10.53 -16.58 -3.87
CA THR A 336 10.06 -17.70 -4.71
C THR A 336 11.08 -18.83 -4.75
N SER A 337 10.69 -19.98 -5.26
CA SER A 337 11.63 -21.03 -5.64
C SER A 337 12.65 -20.50 -6.66
N SER A 338 13.94 -20.81 -6.49
CA SER A 338 14.98 -20.42 -7.44
C SER A 338 14.77 -21.00 -8.85
N HIS A 339 13.95 -22.03 -8.98
CA HIS A 339 13.57 -22.63 -10.26
C HIS A 339 12.26 -22.08 -10.85
N ASN A 340 11.51 -21.27 -10.09
CA ASN A 340 10.26 -20.66 -10.58
C ASN A 340 10.40 -19.15 -10.72
N HIS A 341 10.71 -18.72 -11.95
CA HIS A 341 10.95 -17.32 -12.28
C HIS A 341 9.67 -16.50 -12.51
N ASN A 342 8.50 -17.15 -12.54
CA ASN A 342 7.23 -16.52 -12.89
C ASN A 342 6.24 -16.46 -11.71
N SER A 343 6.56 -17.08 -10.57
CA SER A 343 5.81 -16.91 -9.33
C SER A 343 6.42 -15.87 -8.42
N SER A 344 5.60 -15.32 -7.54
CA SER A 344 6.03 -14.49 -6.43
C SER A 344 5.20 -14.83 -5.21
N GLY A 345 5.87 -15.20 -4.14
CA GLY A 345 5.33 -15.22 -2.79
C GLY A 345 5.81 -14.03 -1.97
N THR A 346 5.47 -14.04 -0.70
CA THR A 346 5.88 -13.01 0.26
C THR A 346 6.73 -13.63 1.35
N LEU A 347 7.90 -13.04 1.62
CA LEU A 347 8.68 -13.39 2.79
C LEU A 347 7.93 -12.90 4.02
N GLY A 348 7.52 -13.81 4.90
CA GLY A 348 6.75 -13.48 6.09
C GLY A 348 7.59 -12.69 7.09
N CYS A 349 8.68 -13.29 7.57
CA CYS A 349 9.58 -12.67 8.54
C CYS A 349 10.94 -13.37 8.63
N PHE A 350 11.79 -12.87 9.54
CA PHE A 350 13.00 -13.56 10.00
C PHE A 350 12.81 -14.10 11.41
N LEU A 351 13.32 -15.31 11.64
CA LEU A 351 13.34 -15.96 12.94
C LEU A 351 14.79 -16.15 13.38
N ASN A 352 15.13 -15.70 14.58
CA ASN A 352 16.38 -16.08 15.24
C ASN A 352 16.09 -17.26 16.16
N LEU A 353 16.75 -18.40 15.91
CA LEU A 353 16.61 -19.60 16.72
C LEU A 353 17.96 -19.92 17.38
N LYS A 354 17.92 -20.17 18.69
CA LYS A 354 19.10 -20.59 19.46
C LYS A 354 19.25 -22.10 19.37
N TYR A 355 20.41 -22.58 18.92
CA TYR A 355 20.70 -24.02 18.87
C TYR A 355 20.88 -24.56 20.29
N PRO A 356 20.12 -25.59 20.72
CA PRO A 356 20.21 -26.10 22.09
C PRO A 356 21.58 -26.64 22.46
N SER A 357 22.31 -27.21 21.50
CA SER A 357 23.60 -27.86 21.74
C SER A 357 24.80 -26.91 21.72
N SER A 358 24.74 -25.82 20.95
CA SER A 358 25.85 -24.88 20.76
C SER A 358 25.63 -23.52 21.37
N ASP A 359 24.41 -23.23 21.86
CA ASP A 359 23.98 -21.90 22.33
C ASP A 359 24.06 -20.79 21.25
N GLU A 360 24.33 -21.17 20.00
CA GLU A 360 24.51 -20.25 18.86
C GLU A 360 23.14 -19.80 18.32
N TRP A 361 22.96 -18.50 18.15
CA TRP A 361 21.80 -17.94 17.46
C TRP A 361 21.98 -18.01 15.94
N ARG A 362 20.96 -18.50 15.23
CA ARG A 362 20.93 -18.52 13.77
C ARG A 362 19.65 -17.91 13.23
N THR A 363 19.78 -17.13 12.17
CA THR A 363 18.67 -16.49 11.48
C THR A 363 18.11 -17.38 10.38
N PHE A 364 16.79 -17.44 10.28
CA PHE A 364 16.04 -18.16 9.26
C PHE A 364 15.02 -17.23 8.62
N ALA A 365 14.79 -17.37 7.31
CA ALA A 365 13.72 -16.70 6.61
C ALA A 365 12.45 -17.57 6.67
N LEU A 366 11.32 -17.01 7.10
CA LEU A 366 10.04 -17.71 7.21
C LEU A 366 9.10 -17.27 6.09
N THR A 367 8.59 -18.22 5.31
CA THR A 367 7.54 -17.99 4.30
C THR A 367 6.57 -19.19 4.27
N CYS A 368 5.58 -19.18 3.38
CA CYS A 368 4.70 -20.32 3.18
C CYS A 368 5.36 -21.36 2.29
N TRP A 369 5.10 -22.65 2.56
CA TRP A 369 5.65 -23.76 1.79
C TRP A 369 5.22 -23.70 0.33
N HIS A 370 3.96 -23.35 0.05
CA HIS A 370 3.46 -23.25 -1.32
C HIS A 370 4.16 -22.20 -2.18
N MET A 371 4.88 -21.24 -1.58
CA MET A 371 5.63 -20.22 -2.33
C MET A 371 6.96 -20.74 -2.88
N VAL A 372 7.45 -21.86 -2.35
CA VAL A 372 8.76 -22.43 -2.69
C VAL A 372 8.64 -23.80 -3.33
N VAL A 373 7.48 -24.47 -3.21
CA VAL A 373 7.25 -25.77 -3.83
C VAL A 373 7.37 -25.67 -5.36
N LEU A 374 8.10 -26.62 -5.94
CA LEU A 374 8.27 -26.70 -7.39
C LEU A 374 6.98 -27.20 -8.06
N PRO A 375 6.57 -26.60 -9.19
CA PRO A 375 5.57 -27.21 -10.06
C PRO A 375 6.06 -28.58 -10.53
N SER A 376 5.16 -29.56 -10.64
CA SER A 376 5.52 -30.90 -11.14
C SER A 376 5.94 -30.91 -12.62
N ALA A 377 5.60 -29.85 -13.37
CA ALA A 377 5.97 -29.72 -14.78
C ALA A 377 7.49 -29.58 -14.92
N GLY A 378 8.10 -30.43 -15.77
CA GLY A 378 9.54 -30.40 -16.05
C GLY A 378 10.42 -31.18 -15.05
N LEU A 379 9.87 -31.70 -13.96
CA LEU A 379 10.62 -32.54 -13.01
C LEU A 379 10.73 -34.01 -13.48
N SER A 380 11.84 -34.65 -13.12
CA SER A 380 12.01 -36.11 -13.28
C SER A 380 10.98 -36.88 -12.42
N HIS A 381 10.81 -38.17 -12.69
CA HIS A 381 9.88 -39.00 -11.90
C HIS A 381 10.32 -39.12 -10.44
N GLU A 382 11.62 -39.23 -10.23
CA GLU A 382 12.27 -39.29 -8.92
C GLU A 382 12.07 -37.99 -8.15
N ASP A 383 12.27 -36.84 -8.81
CA ASP A 383 12.08 -35.51 -8.21
C ASP A 383 10.61 -35.28 -7.84
N LYS A 384 9.67 -35.70 -8.69
CA LYS A 384 8.23 -35.62 -8.37
C LYS A 384 7.89 -36.41 -7.11
N LYS A 385 8.38 -37.64 -6.98
CA LYS A 385 8.17 -38.47 -5.78
C LYS A 385 8.74 -37.82 -4.53
N LEU A 386 9.92 -37.19 -4.63
CA LEU A 386 10.53 -36.45 -3.52
C LEU A 386 9.67 -35.24 -3.11
N ILE A 387 9.25 -34.41 -4.07
CA ILE A 387 8.38 -33.25 -3.81
C ILE A 387 7.04 -33.70 -3.21
N GLU A 388 6.41 -34.75 -3.75
CA GLU A 388 5.17 -35.31 -3.19
C GLU A 388 5.35 -35.79 -1.75
N ASN A 389 6.48 -36.44 -1.46
CA ASN A 389 6.81 -36.86 -0.10
C ASN A 389 6.96 -35.64 0.84
N TRP A 390 7.66 -34.59 0.44
CA TRP A 390 7.79 -33.36 1.24
C TRP A 390 6.46 -32.62 1.38
N ASN A 391 5.63 -32.60 0.34
CA ASN A 391 4.26 -32.06 0.39
C ASN A 391 3.41 -32.76 1.43
N LYS A 392 3.55 -34.09 1.57
CA LYS A 392 2.79 -34.87 2.54
C LYS A 392 3.39 -34.80 3.95
N ASN A 393 4.70 -34.93 4.05
CA ASN A 393 5.40 -35.23 5.30
C ASN A 393 6.20 -34.05 5.86
N GLY A 394 6.36 -32.96 5.11
CA GLY A 394 7.23 -31.85 5.44
C GLY A 394 8.71 -32.22 5.36
N ILE A 395 9.55 -31.30 5.83
CA ILE A 395 11.00 -31.45 5.91
C ILE A 395 11.43 -31.18 7.35
N LEU A 396 12.06 -32.16 7.99
CA LEU A 396 12.56 -32.02 9.34
C LEU A 396 13.93 -31.30 9.33
N PRO A 397 14.25 -30.50 10.36
CA PRO A 397 15.56 -29.85 10.50
C PRO A 397 16.76 -30.82 10.46
N THR A 398 16.54 -32.08 10.82
CA THR A 398 17.54 -33.15 10.86
C THR A 398 17.68 -33.90 9.53
N THR A 399 16.82 -33.60 8.54
CA THR A 399 16.87 -34.23 7.22
C THR A 399 18.10 -33.72 6.46
N ILE A 400 19.14 -34.54 6.38
CA ILE A 400 20.29 -34.29 5.52
C ILE A 400 19.99 -34.96 4.18
N ASN A 401 19.54 -34.16 3.20
CA ASN A 401 19.31 -34.63 1.84
C ASN A 401 19.93 -33.64 0.84
N PRO A 402 20.91 -34.05 0.00
CA PRO A 402 21.50 -33.18 -1.00
C PRO A 402 20.48 -32.66 -2.03
N ASP A 403 19.38 -33.37 -2.26
CA ASP A 403 18.30 -32.95 -3.15
C ASP A 403 17.57 -31.71 -2.65
N ILE A 404 17.59 -31.41 -1.34
CA ILE A 404 17.00 -30.16 -0.81
C ILE A 404 17.76 -28.95 -1.37
N ASN A 405 19.09 -29.00 -1.40
CA ASN A 405 19.89 -27.90 -1.94
C ASN A 405 19.72 -27.80 -3.46
N ARG A 406 19.54 -28.93 -4.15
CA ARG A 406 19.34 -28.95 -5.61
C ARG A 406 17.96 -28.44 -6.01
N LEU A 407 16.90 -28.84 -5.31
CA LEU A 407 15.51 -28.61 -5.71
C LEU A 407 14.85 -27.42 -4.99
N LEU A 408 15.26 -27.13 -3.76
CA LEU A 408 14.57 -26.16 -2.90
C LEU A 408 15.46 -24.96 -2.55
N GLY A 409 16.10 -24.39 -3.58
CA GLY A 409 16.69 -23.07 -3.51
C GLY A 409 15.59 -22.00 -3.45
N VAL A 410 15.87 -20.92 -2.74
CA VAL A 410 14.93 -19.82 -2.51
C VAL A 410 15.57 -18.54 -3.01
N ASP A 411 14.95 -17.93 -4.01
CA ASP A 411 15.37 -16.64 -4.53
C ASP A 411 14.62 -15.52 -3.82
N HIS A 412 15.38 -14.52 -3.39
CA HIS A 412 14.89 -13.22 -3.00
C HIS A 412 15.93 -12.15 -3.40
N PRO A 413 15.52 -11.08 -4.09
CA PRO A 413 14.18 -10.87 -4.62
C PRO A 413 13.88 -11.81 -5.79
N THR A 414 12.60 -11.94 -6.17
CA THR A 414 12.22 -12.85 -7.25
C THR A 414 12.69 -12.31 -8.60
N ARG A 415 12.99 -13.20 -9.56
CA ARG A 415 13.32 -12.77 -10.94
C ARG A 415 12.18 -12.00 -11.60
N LEU A 416 10.92 -12.30 -11.24
CA LEU A 416 9.77 -11.54 -11.68
C LEU A 416 9.85 -10.09 -11.18
N ALA A 417 10.03 -9.89 -9.86
CA ALA A 417 10.14 -8.55 -9.27
C ALA A 417 11.32 -7.76 -9.87
N TYR A 418 12.43 -8.43 -10.16
CA TYR A 418 13.56 -7.83 -10.87
C TYR A 418 13.20 -7.36 -12.28
N ARG A 419 12.63 -8.22 -13.13
CA ARG A 419 12.28 -7.86 -14.52
C ARG A 419 11.29 -6.69 -14.53
N GLU A 420 10.32 -6.72 -13.62
CA GLU A 420 9.35 -5.63 -13.48
C GLU A 420 10.02 -4.34 -13.06
N ARG A 421 10.97 -4.39 -12.11
CA ARG A 421 11.68 -3.22 -11.66
C ARG A 421 12.58 -2.63 -12.75
N VAL A 422 13.33 -3.49 -13.45
CA VAL A 422 14.16 -3.11 -14.60
C VAL A 422 13.30 -2.40 -15.65
N SER A 423 12.21 -3.03 -16.08
CA SER A 423 11.31 -2.45 -17.08
C SER A 423 10.73 -1.10 -16.65
N MET A 424 10.37 -0.93 -15.36
CA MET A 424 9.90 0.36 -14.85
C MET A 424 10.99 1.44 -14.84
N MET A 425 12.23 1.08 -14.48
CA MET A 425 13.34 2.02 -14.44
C MET A 425 13.78 2.41 -15.84
N GLU A 426 13.88 1.45 -16.76
CA GLU A 426 14.13 1.69 -18.18
C GLU A 426 13.08 2.62 -18.79
N GLY A 427 11.79 2.35 -18.54
CA GLY A 427 10.71 3.22 -19.00
C GLY A 427 10.78 4.64 -18.43
N ALA A 428 11.10 4.80 -17.14
CA ALA A 428 11.24 6.13 -16.54
C ALA A 428 12.45 6.91 -17.09
N ILE A 429 13.55 6.22 -17.38
CA ILE A 429 14.72 6.78 -18.04
C ILE A 429 14.35 7.19 -19.47
N GLU A 430 13.72 6.30 -20.24
CA GLU A 430 13.27 6.56 -21.61
C GLU A 430 12.28 7.73 -21.67
N ASP A 431 11.30 7.81 -20.77
CA ASP A 431 10.35 8.91 -20.68
C ASP A 431 11.06 10.24 -20.39
N THR A 432 12.07 10.24 -19.54
CA THR A 432 12.85 11.45 -19.21
C THR A 432 13.72 11.87 -20.40
N GLU A 433 14.40 10.93 -21.05
CA GLU A 433 15.24 11.17 -22.22
C GLU A 433 14.43 11.44 -23.50
N GLY A 434 13.17 11.01 -23.51
CA GLY A 434 12.17 11.24 -24.53
C GLY A 434 11.66 12.67 -24.57
N GLN A 435 11.68 13.37 -23.43
CA GLN A 435 11.18 14.74 -23.33
C GLN A 435 12.00 15.71 -24.18
N GLU A 436 11.32 16.40 -25.11
CA GLU A 436 11.93 17.40 -26.00
C GLU A 436 12.72 18.46 -25.21
N GLN A 437 12.16 18.92 -24.08
CA GLN A 437 12.80 19.87 -23.19
C GLN A 437 14.12 19.34 -22.61
N TYR A 438 14.15 18.08 -22.18
CA TYR A 438 15.36 17.46 -21.64
C TYR A 438 16.43 17.30 -22.73
N ARG A 439 16.04 16.87 -23.95
CA ARG A 439 16.96 16.79 -25.10
C ARG A 439 17.54 18.15 -25.49
N MET A 440 16.71 19.19 -25.48
CA MET A 440 17.14 20.58 -25.71
C MET A 440 18.17 21.02 -24.68
N TRP A 441 17.92 20.77 -23.39
CA TRP A 441 18.88 21.09 -22.33
C TRP A 441 20.19 20.30 -22.43
N GLN A 442 20.12 19.02 -22.79
CA GLN A 442 21.31 18.20 -23.08
C GLN A 442 22.10 18.70 -24.29
N GLN A 443 21.44 19.27 -25.31
CA GLN A 443 22.11 19.88 -26.45
C GLN A 443 22.83 21.16 -26.02
N LEU A 444 22.16 22.03 -25.26
CA LEU A 444 22.78 23.24 -24.71
C LEU A 444 23.99 22.94 -23.83
N GLU A 445 23.96 21.86 -23.04
CA GLU A 445 25.14 21.42 -22.27
C GLU A 445 26.30 20.95 -23.17
N ARG A 446 26.01 20.24 -24.26
CA ARG A 446 27.05 19.82 -25.22
C ARG A 446 27.67 21.00 -25.97
N ASP A 447 26.89 22.05 -26.20
CA ASP A 447 27.32 23.26 -26.91
C ASP A 447 27.91 24.33 -25.97
N ASP A 448 28.15 24.00 -24.69
CA ASP A 448 28.61 24.93 -23.64
C ASP A 448 27.74 26.19 -23.49
N ALA A 449 26.44 26.04 -23.76
CA ALA A 449 25.44 27.11 -23.83
C ALA A 449 24.42 27.06 -22.68
N LEU A 450 24.69 26.30 -21.61
CA LEU A 450 23.79 26.22 -20.44
C LEU A 450 23.55 27.57 -19.76
N GLU A 451 24.50 28.51 -19.86
CA GLU A 451 24.36 29.87 -19.33
C GLU A 451 23.25 30.67 -20.02
N MET A 452 22.76 30.22 -21.18
CA MET A 452 21.59 30.82 -21.86
C MET A 452 20.26 30.49 -21.16
N LEU A 453 20.23 29.47 -20.29
CA LEU A 453 19.05 29.13 -19.51
C LEU A 453 18.88 30.11 -18.34
N SER A 454 17.63 30.42 -18.01
CA SER A 454 17.34 31.09 -16.75
C SER A 454 17.85 30.25 -15.57
N SER A 455 18.24 30.90 -14.46
CA SER A 455 18.70 30.22 -13.25
C SER A 455 17.69 29.19 -12.72
N HIS A 456 16.39 29.41 -12.94
CA HIS A 456 15.35 28.45 -12.61
C HIS A 456 15.38 27.22 -13.52
N HIS A 457 15.45 27.39 -14.84
CA HIS A 457 15.55 26.28 -15.79
C HIS A 457 16.84 25.47 -15.61
N ARG A 458 17.97 26.13 -15.35
CA ARG A 458 19.24 25.45 -15.08
C ARG A 458 19.14 24.53 -13.86
N ARG A 459 18.63 25.03 -12.73
CA ARG A 459 18.38 24.20 -11.53
C ARG A 459 17.41 23.04 -11.82
N GLY A 460 16.37 23.30 -12.62
CA GLY A 460 15.44 22.27 -13.07
C GLY A 460 16.13 21.16 -13.86
N TYR A 461 16.98 21.54 -14.82
CA TYR A 461 17.78 20.62 -15.61
C TYR A 461 18.76 19.81 -14.76
N GLU A 462 19.57 20.47 -13.92
CA GLU A 462 20.55 19.80 -13.05
C GLU A 462 19.87 18.77 -12.12
N LYS A 463 18.71 19.13 -11.56
CA LYS A 463 17.91 18.21 -10.74
C LYS A 463 17.38 17.03 -11.57
N LEU A 464 16.85 17.28 -12.75
CA LEU A 464 16.31 16.23 -13.63
C LEU A 464 17.42 15.27 -14.10
N LYS A 465 18.57 15.82 -14.52
CA LYS A 465 19.78 15.08 -14.90
C LYS A 465 20.32 14.24 -13.74
N SER A 466 20.44 14.83 -12.55
CA SER A 466 20.89 14.12 -11.35
C SER A 466 19.97 12.95 -10.99
N ASN A 467 18.65 13.14 -11.07
CA ASN A 467 17.67 12.08 -10.84
C ASN A 467 17.78 10.96 -11.88
N ASN A 468 17.90 11.31 -13.17
CA ASN A 468 18.03 10.34 -14.25
C ASN A 468 19.33 9.52 -14.15
N ASN A 469 20.46 10.19 -13.86
CA ASN A 469 21.74 9.51 -13.61
C ASN A 469 21.65 8.55 -12.43
N LYS A 470 21.05 8.99 -11.32
CA LYS A 470 20.82 8.12 -10.16
C LYS A 470 19.99 6.88 -10.54
N GLN A 471 18.94 7.04 -11.35
CA GLN A 471 18.16 5.89 -11.82
C GLN A 471 18.99 4.92 -12.66
N LYS A 472 19.90 5.42 -13.50
CA LYS A 472 20.83 4.58 -14.28
C LYS A 472 21.81 3.83 -13.38
N ASP A 473 22.38 4.49 -12.39
CA ASP A 473 23.30 3.87 -11.42
C ASP A 473 22.59 2.80 -10.58
N ASP A 474 21.37 3.09 -10.13
CA ASP A 474 20.51 2.16 -9.41
C ASP A 474 20.16 0.93 -10.28
N LEU A 475 19.89 1.13 -11.57
CA LEU A 475 19.58 0.08 -12.54
C LEU A 475 20.79 -0.83 -12.80
N GLN A 476 21.97 -0.23 -12.98
CA GLN A 476 23.22 -0.96 -13.15
C GLN A 476 23.53 -1.82 -11.91
N THR A 477 23.37 -1.24 -10.72
CA THR A 477 23.57 -1.97 -9.46
C THR A 477 22.61 -3.17 -9.35
N LEU A 478 21.36 -3.01 -9.77
CA LEU A 478 20.37 -4.08 -9.79
C LEU A 478 20.77 -5.21 -10.76
N HIS A 479 21.25 -4.86 -11.97
CA HIS A 479 21.79 -5.84 -12.91
C HIS A 479 22.98 -6.62 -12.33
N ASP A 480 23.92 -5.93 -11.70
CA ASP A 480 25.10 -6.54 -11.12
C ASP A 480 24.75 -7.51 -9.99
N CYS A 481 23.78 -7.16 -9.14
CA CYS A 481 23.28 -8.05 -8.09
C CYS A 481 22.74 -9.37 -8.67
N PHE A 482 21.92 -9.30 -9.72
CA PHE A 482 21.33 -10.48 -10.34
C PHE A 482 22.33 -11.30 -11.16
N LYS A 483 23.27 -10.63 -11.85
CA LYS A 483 24.33 -11.30 -12.62
C LYS A 483 25.27 -12.09 -11.72
N ASN A 484 25.54 -11.57 -10.51
CA ASN A 484 26.43 -12.21 -9.54
C ASN A 484 25.75 -13.28 -8.68
N GLY A 485 24.47 -13.59 -8.92
CA GLY A 485 23.75 -14.62 -8.17
C GLY A 485 23.35 -14.20 -6.75
N HIS A 486 23.39 -12.90 -6.42
CA HIS A 486 23.06 -12.41 -5.08
C HIS A 486 21.58 -12.54 -4.73
N GLN A 487 20.73 -12.93 -5.69
CA GLN A 487 19.32 -13.21 -5.45
C GLN A 487 19.09 -14.55 -4.73
N LEU A 488 20.06 -15.46 -4.66
CA LEU A 488 19.86 -16.71 -3.92
C LEU A 488 19.88 -16.39 -2.42
N LEU A 489 18.70 -16.41 -1.81
CA LEU A 489 18.53 -16.23 -0.39
C LEU A 489 19.19 -17.38 0.37
N GLY A 490 18.85 -18.61 -0.03
CA GLY A 490 19.33 -19.81 0.64
C GLY A 490 18.57 -21.04 0.18
N HIS A 491 18.55 -22.06 1.03
CA HIS A 491 17.86 -23.31 0.77
C HIS A 491 16.88 -23.62 1.89
N VAL A 492 15.87 -24.42 1.59
CA VAL A 492 14.91 -24.86 2.60
C VAL A 492 15.61 -25.65 3.69
N PHE A 493 15.39 -25.27 4.94
CA PHE A 493 15.91 -25.96 6.12
C PHE A 493 14.84 -26.83 6.79
N SER A 494 13.60 -26.34 6.84
CA SER A 494 12.46 -27.10 7.36
C SER A 494 11.17 -26.60 6.73
N ALA A 495 10.19 -27.48 6.59
CA ALA A 495 8.87 -27.13 6.06
C ALA A 495 7.79 -28.03 6.64
N SER A 496 6.56 -27.52 6.74
CA SER A 496 5.40 -28.32 7.18
C SER A 496 4.89 -29.30 6.14
N GLY A 497 5.12 -29.03 4.85
CA GLY A 497 4.29 -29.57 3.77
C GLY A 497 2.88 -28.98 3.82
N PHE A 498 1.90 -29.69 3.26
CA PHE A 498 0.47 -29.33 3.25
C PHE A 498 -0.34 -30.08 4.31
N LYS A 499 0.25 -30.30 5.49
CA LYS A 499 -0.40 -31.06 6.57
C LYS A 499 -1.59 -30.29 7.13
N ARG A 500 -2.74 -30.94 7.26
CA ARG A 500 -3.86 -30.42 8.07
C ARG A 500 -3.60 -30.72 9.54
N LYS A 501 -3.83 -29.73 10.39
CA LYS A 501 -3.83 -29.87 11.85
C LYS A 501 -5.14 -29.34 12.40
N ASP A 502 -5.79 -30.14 13.22
CA ASP A 502 -6.94 -29.69 13.99
C ASP A 502 -6.46 -28.83 15.16
N LEU A 503 -6.96 -27.60 15.25
CA LEU A 503 -6.54 -26.67 16.31
C LEU A 503 -7.29 -26.90 17.63
N GLY A 504 -8.19 -27.90 17.70
CA GLY A 504 -9.00 -28.17 18.88
C GLY A 504 -9.91 -27.00 19.28
N LEU A 505 -10.14 -26.05 18.37
CA LEU A 505 -11.05 -24.93 18.57
C LEU A 505 -12.47 -25.45 18.33
N GLN A 506 -13.13 -25.91 19.40
CA GLN A 506 -14.54 -26.30 19.34
C GLN A 506 -15.40 -25.03 19.31
N LYS A 507 -16.07 -24.79 18.18
CA LYS A 507 -17.28 -23.98 18.11
C LYS A 507 -18.38 -24.93 17.65
N ASP A 508 -19.46 -25.02 18.43
CA ASP A 508 -20.61 -25.88 18.11
C ASP A 508 -20.31 -27.39 17.98
N GLY A 509 -19.17 -27.87 18.51
CA GLY A 509 -18.76 -29.27 18.47
C GLY A 509 -17.93 -29.68 17.25
N GLU A 510 -17.70 -28.78 16.29
CA GLU A 510 -16.83 -29.03 15.14
C GLU A 510 -15.41 -28.50 15.37
N ASN A 511 -14.41 -29.29 14.98
CA ASN A 511 -13.01 -28.87 14.99
C ASN A 511 -12.69 -28.11 13.71
N TYR A 512 -12.21 -26.88 13.82
CA TYR A 512 -11.61 -26.19 12.68
C TYR A 512 -10.23 -26.79 12.36
N SER A 513 -10.12 -27.46 11.21
CA SER A 513 -8.84 -27.89 10.65
C SER A 513 -8.16 -26.70 9.98
N THR A 514 -6.88 -26.43 10.29
CA THR A 514 -6.04 -25.48 9.54
C THR A 514 -5.00 -26.24 8.73
N ASN A 515 -4.63 -25.70 7.57
CA ASN A 515 -3.42 -26.17 6.88
C ASN A 515 -2.21 -25.56 7.59
N LEU A 516 -1.24 -26.40 7.97
CA LEU A 516 0.10 -25.94 8.29
C LEU A 516 0.81 -25.68 6.97
N ASP A 517 1.21 -24.45 6.74
CA ASP A 517 1.84 -24.02 5.49
C ASP A 517 2.97 -23.05 5.79
N PHE A 518 4.07 -23.58 6.29
CA PHE A 518 5.27 -22.82 6.61
C PHE A 518 6.53 -23.50 6.08
N LEU A 519 7.53 -22.66 5.85
CA LEU A 519 8.86 -23.02 5.44
C LEU A 519 9.87 -22.08 6.09
N CYS A 520 10.93 -22.65 6.63
CA CYS A 520 12.12 -21.94 7.07
C CYS A 520 13.24 -22.17 6.03
N ALA A 521 13.75 -21.11 5.42
CA ALA A 521 14.94 -21.14 4.59
C ALA A 521 16.17 -20.72 5.39
N ARG A 522 17.30 -21.36 5.09
CA ARG A 522 18.61 -21.07 5.66
C ARG A 522 19.60 -20.75 4.55
N GLY A 523 20.29 -19.65 4.76
CA GLY A 523 21.35 -19.15 3.90
C GLY A 523 21.40 -17.66 4.14
N PHE A 524 22.48 -17.16 4.71
CA PHE A 524 22.93 -15.78 4.55
C PHE A 524 24.43 -15.76 4.81
N ARG A 525 25.16 -15.12 3.90
CA ARG A 525 26.44 -14.48 4.23
C ARG A 525 26.08 -13.17 4.93
N SER A 526 25.66 -13.20 6.20
CA SER A 526 25.56 -11.97 6.97
C SER A 526 26.98 -11.56 7.36
N ASN A 527 27.54 -10.55 6.70
CA ASN A 527 28.52 -9.71 7.41
C ASN A 527 27.71 -9.03 8.53
N GLY A 528 28.12 -9.27 9.78
CA GLY A 528 27.46 -8.77 10.99
C GLY A 528 27.29 -7.26 11.00
#